data_AF-A0A6L5EPG0-F1
#
_entry.id   AF-A0A6L5EPG0-F1
#
_cell.length_a   1.000
_cell.length_b   1.000
_cell.length_c   1.000
_cell.angle_alpha   90.00
_cell.angle_beta   90.00
_cell.angle_gamma   90.00
#
_symmetry.space_group_name_H-M   'P 1'
#
loop_
_entity.id
_entity.type
_entity.pdbx_description
1 polymer ?
#
loop_
_entity_poly.entity_id
_entity_poly.type
_entity_poly.pdbx_seq_one_letter_code
_entity_poly.pdbx_strand_id
1 'polypeptide(L)'
;MRSVPSIRLPAELVRGPEKLPSHCSRHGRPAVRQADFSLRVKRAPGRLPVKGWPLCPRCVRSRTVWLAVTLVLFFGGLVSFFSALAVRIAIDNPPANASAIIAVIAFIAMLLAWLPSYLSGYPRLTRANPSPDGASVIVVSPSEEFRSDLHGQRRV
;
A
#
# COMPACT_ATOMS: atom_id res chain seq x y z
N MET A 1 15.82 5.62 -25.39
CA MET A 1 15.20 5.27 -24.09
C MET A 1 15.90 6.08 -22.99
N ARG A 2 15.22 6.96 -22.26
CA ARG A 2 15.83 7.69 -21.12
C ARG A 2 15.85 6.77 -19.91
N SER A 3 17.01 6.62 -19.26
CA SER A 3 17.11 5.86 -18.01
C SER A 3 16.25 6.54 -16.94
N VAL A 4 15.33 5.78 -16.34
CA VAL A 4 14.52 6.30 -15.23
C VAL A 4 15.47 6.51 -14.05
N PRO A 5 15.57 7.73 -13.50
CA PRO A 5 16.55 8.02 -12.46
C PRO A 5 16.20 7.21 -11.22
N SER A 6 17.18 6.52 -10.65
CA SER A 6 16.99 5.65 -9.48
C SER A 6 18.16 5.75 -8.52
N ILE A 7 17.92 5.45 -7.24
CA ILE A 7 18.94 5.38 -6.19
C ILE A 7 18.87 4.01 -5.54
N ARG A 8 20.03 3.45 -5.21
CA ARG A 8 20.16 2.23 -4.41
C ARG A 8 20.51 2.58 -2.97
N LEU A 9 19.71 2.09 -2.05
CA LEU A 9 19.94 2.15 -0.61
C LEU A 9 20.38 0.75 -0.14
N PRO A 10 21.52 0.59 0.55
CA PRO A 10 21.92 -0.69 1.11
C PRO A 10 20.85 -1.26 2.04
N ALA A 11 20.71 -2.58 2.08
CA ALA A 11 19.77 -3.28 2.95
C ALA A 11 20.01 -2.92 4.43
N GLU A 12 21.26 -2.74 4.82
CA GLU A 12 21.69 -2.42 6.18
C GLU A 12 21.12 -1.07 6.61
N LEU A 13 21.24 -0.06 5.74
CA LEU A 13 20.74 1.30 5.99
C LEU A 13 19.22 1.34 6.20
N VAL A 14 18.46 0.55 5.42
CA VAL A 14 17.00 0.55 5.52
C VAL A 14 16.46 -0.37 6.62
N ARG A 15 17.29 -1.27 7.16
CA ARG A 15 16.94 -2.17 8.26
C ARG A 15 17.14 -1.52 9.62
N GLY A 16 18.12 -0.62 9.72
CA GLY A 16 18.51 0.01 10.97
C GLY A 16 17.49 1.05 11.48
N PRO A 17 17.56 1.39 12.77
CA PRO A 17 16.86 2.55 13.35
C PRO A 17 17.48 3.89 12.93
N GLU A 18 18.58 3.86 12.17
CA GLU A 18 19.26 5.04 11.66
C GLU A 18 18.30 5.92 10.87
N LYS A 19 18.52 7.24 10.95
CA LYS A 19 17.65 8.23 10.33
C LYS A 19 17.66 8.03 8.81
N LEU A 20 16.61 7.41 8.28
CA LEU A 20 16.22 7.63 6.89
C LEU A 20 15.99 9.13 6.64
N PRO A 21 16.01 9.57 5.37
CA PRO A 21 15.65 10.93 5.01
C PRO A 21 14.35 11.40 5.66
N SER A 22 14.27 12.69 6.00
CA SER A 22 13.08 13.29 6.61
C SER A 22 12.00 13.64 5.58
N HIS A 23 12.38 13.73 4.31
CA HIS A 23 11.46 13.97 3.20
C HIS A 23 10.94 12.66 2.59
N CYS A 24 9.73 12.68 2.02
CA CYS A 24 9.13 11.51 1.38
C CYS A 24 9.73 11.26 0.00
N SER A 25 10.19 10.03 -0.26
CA SER A 25 10.81 9.62 -1.53
C SER A 25 10.00 9.94 -2.81
N ARG A 26 8.67 9.95 -2.72
CA ARG A 26 7.79 10.15 -3.89
C ARG A 26 7.46 11.61 -4.18
N HIS A 27 7.32 12.44 -3.15
CA HIS A 27 6.73 13.77 -3.27
C HIS A 27 7.64 14.89 -2.77
N GLY A 28 8.79 14.59 -2.18
CA GLY A 28 9.72 15.61 -1.65
C GLY A 28 9.24 16.34 -0.40
N ARG A 29 8.01 16.08 0.06
CA ARG A 29 7.43 16.76 1.21
C ARG A 29 7.94 16.19 2.54
N PRO A 30 8.01 17.00 3.61
CA PRO A 30 8.35 16.53 4.95
C PRO A 30 7.49 15.35 5.38
N ALA A 31 8.11 14.36 6.01
CA ALA A 31 7.42 13.21 6.56
C ALA A 31 6.62 13.63 7.79
N VAL A 32 5.38 13.16 7.85
CA VAL A 32 4.51 13.27 9.03
C VAL A 32 4.29 11.93 9.72
N ARG A 33 4.75 10.85 9.08
CA ARG A 33 4.68 9.49 9.60
C ARG A 33 5.86 8.69 9.10
N GLN A 34 6.39 7.85 9.97
CA GLN A 34 7.34 6.80 9.62
C GLN A 34 6.60 5.46 9.54
N ALA A 35 6.93 4.65 8.54
CA ALA A 35 6.27 3.38 8.31
C ALA A 35 7.27 2.23 8.17
N ASP A 36 7.00 1.18 8.93
CA ASP A 36 7.69 -0.09 8.81
C ASP A 36 6.96 -0.99 7.82
N PHE A 37 7.70 -1.65 6.93
CA PHE A 37 7.15 -2.63 6.01
C PHE A 37 8.19 -3.63 5.53
N SER A 38 7.73 -4.68 4.86
CA SER A 38 8.60 -5.73 4.32
C SER A 38 8.47 -5.78 2.79
N LEU A 39 9.57 -5.76 2.07
CA LEU A 39 9.61 -5.92 0.61
C LEU A 39 9.85 -7.38 0.24
N ARG A 40 9.03 -7.94 -0.66
CA ARG A 40 9.21 -9.33 -1.13
C ARG A 40 10.34 -9.39 -2.16
N VAL A 41 11.39 -10.17 -1.87
CA VAL A 41 12.51 -10.37 -2.79
C VAL A 41 12.13 -11.40 -3.86
N LYS A 42 12.49 -11.15 -5.13
CA LYS A 42 12.08 -12.02 -6.25
C LYS A 42 12.96 -13.25 -6.44
N ARG A 43 14.29 -13.12 -6.29
CA ARG A 43 15.25 -14.20 -6.57
C ARG A 43 15.90 -14.80 -5.31
N ALA A 44 15.45 -14.38 -4.13
CA ALA A 44 15.89 -14.97 -2.87
C ALA A 44 14.66 -15.26 -2.00
N PRO A 45 14.64 -16.38 -1.25
CA PRO A 45 13.60 -16.63 -0.27
C PRO A 45 13.70 -15.57 0.83
N GLY A 46 12.62 -14.84 1.05
CA GLY A 46 12.53 -13.93 2.18
C GLY A 46 11.87 -12.59 1.87
N ARG A 47 11.90 -11.74 2.89
CA ARG A 47 11.45 -10.35 2.82
C ARG A 47 12.54 -9.46 3.37
N LEU A 48 12.78 -8.33 2.70
CA LEU A 48 13.67 -7.30 3.18
C LEU A 48 12.87 -6.37 4.11
N PRO A 49 13.11 -6.39 5.44
CA PRO A 49 12.45 -5.45 6.34
C PRO A 49 13.00 -4.05 6.08
N VAL A 50 12.10 -3.08 6.05
CA VAL A 50 12.36 -1.65 5.91
C VAL A 50 11.75 -0.98 7.13
N LYS A 51 12.57 -0.22 7.86
CA LYS A 51 12.19 0.44 9.10
C LYS A 51 12.16 1.95 8.91
N GLY A 52 11.18 2.61 9.51
CA GLY A 52 11.16 4.07 9.63
C GLY A 52 10.91 4.86 8.34
N TRP A 53 10.31 4.28 7.29
CA TRP A 53 10.26 4.94 5.98
C TRP A 53 9.42 6.24 5.98
N PRO A 54 9.93 7.36 5.43
CA PRO A 54 9.27 8.66 5.48
C PRO A 54 8.03 8.73 4.57
N LEU A 55 6.87 9.02 5.17
CA LEU A 55 5.61 9.26 4.46
C LEU A 55 5.11 10.69 4.69
N CYS A 56 4.86 11.40 3.59
CA CYS A 56 4.25 12.72 3.64
C CYS A 56 2.72 12.65 3.79
N PRO A 57 2.03 13.76 4.11
CA PRO A 57 0.58 13.78 4.31
C PRO A 57 -0.22 13.26 3.11
N ARG A 58 0.27 13.49 1.89
CA ARG A 58 -0.38 12.98 0.66
C ARG A 58 -0.33 11.46 0.57
N CYS A 59 0.83 10.85 0.88
CA CYS A 59 0.96 9.40 0.88
C CYS A 59 0.10 8.75 1.98
N VAL A 60 0.10 9.35 3.18
CA VAL A 60 -0.74 8.88 4.30
C VAL A 60 -2.21 8.97 3.93
N ARG A 61 -2.68 10.12 3.41
CA ARG A 61 -4.07 10.31 2.99
C ARG A 61 -4.48 9.33 1.90
N SER A 62 -3.65 9.15 0.86
CA SER A 62 -3.94 8.19 -0.21
C SER A 62 -4.09 6.76 0.33
N ARG A 63 -3.21 6.34 1.25
CA ARG A 63 -3.33 5.03 1.90
C ARG A 63 -4.62 4.91 2.72
N THR A 64 -4.93 5.91 3.54
CA THR A 64 -6.14 5.91 4.37
C THR A 64 -7.40 5.86 3.53
N VAL A 65 -7.47 6.63 2.43
CA VAL A 65 -8.61 6.61 1.51
C VAL A 65 -8.77 5.22 0.88
N TRP A 66 -7.69 4.62 0.38
CA TRP A 66 -7.78 3.28 -0.21
C TRP A 66 -8.20 2.20 0.81
N LEU A 67 -7.69 2.26 2.04
CA LEU A 67 -8.11 1.33 3.10
C LEU A 67 -9.57 1.55 3.51
N ALA A 68 -10.03 2.80 3.57
CA ALA A 68 -11.44 3.11 3.83
C ALA A 68 -12.35 2.57 2.72
N VAL A 69 -11.96 2.73 1.45
CA VAL A 69 -12.69 2.15 0.31
C VAL A 69 -12.74 0.62 0.40
N THR A 70 -11.62 -0.03 0.71
CA THR A 70 -11.61 -1.49 0.97
C THR A 70 -12.60 -1.87 2.07
N LEU A 71 -12.57 -1.15 3.20
CA LEU A 71 -13.41 -1.44 4.36
C LEU A 71 -14.89 -1.29 4.02
N VAL A 72 -15.27 -0.21 3.32
CA VAL A 72 -16.64 0.03 2.87
C VAL A 72 -17.10 -1.05 1.88
N LEU A 73 -16.28 -1.40 0.89
CA LEU A 73 -16.64 -2.44 -0.09
C LEU A 73 -16.81 -3.82 0.58
N PHE A 74 -15.89 -4.17 1.49
CA PHE A 74 -15.91 -5.45 2.15
C PHE A 74 -17.07 -5.56 3.14
N PHE A 75 -17.15 -4.66 4.13
CA PHE A 75 -18.19 -4.74 5.16
C PHE A 75 -19.57 -4.31 4.64
N GLY A 76 -19.62 -3.33 3.74
CA GLY A 76 -20.88 -2.96 3.07
C GLY A 76 -21.41 -4.09 2.20
N GLY A 77 -20.54 -4.77 1.46
CA GLY A 77 -20.91 -5.98 0.71
C GLY A 77 -21.35 -7.11 1.65
N LEU A 78 -20.62 -7.35 2.73
CA LEU A 78 -20.94 -8.41 3.70
C LEU A 78 -22.32 -8.20 4.34
N VAL A 79 -22.58 -6.99 4.86
CA VAL A 79 -23.87 -6.64 5.48
C VAL A 79 -25.00 -6.78 4.45
N SER A 80 -24.82 -6.24 3.24
CA SER A 80 -25.83 -6.33 2.17
C SER A 80 -26.13 -7.78 1.78
N PHE A 81 -25.11 -8.63 1.71
CA PHE A 81 -25.25 -10.05 1.39
C PHE A 81 -26.08 -10.78 2.45
N PHE A 82 -25.73 -10.63 3.73
CA PHE A 82 -26.47 -11.27 4.82
C PHE A 82 -27.89 -10.73 4.97
N SER A 83 -28.10 -9.42 4.76
CA SER A 83 -29.44 -8.84 4.75
C SER A 83 -30.30 -9.42 3.62
N ALA A 84 -29.75 -9.56 2.41
CA ALA A 84 -30.46 -10.18 1.29
C ALA A 84 -30.83 -11.64 1.57
N LEU A 85 -29.93 -12.39 2.22
CA LEU A 85 -30.19 -13.78 2.62
C LEU A 85 -31.25 -13.87 3.71
N ALA A 86 -31.21 -13.00 4.73
CA ALA A 86 -32.19 -12.96 5.81
C ALA A 86 -33.60 -12.68 5.28
N VAL A 87 -33.74 -11.73 4.34
CA VAL A 87 -35.02 -11.45 3.66
C VAL A 87 -35.54 -12.68 2.91
N ARG A 88 -34.65 -13.46 2.28
CA ARG A 88 -35.03 -14.69 1.57
C ARG A 88 -35.58 -15.76 2.51
N ILE A 89 -35.05 -15.84 3.73
CA ILE A 89 -35.46 -16.83 4.74
C ILE A 89 -36.74 -16.40 5.45
N ALA A 90 -36.95 -15.09 5.66
CA ALA A 90 -38.03 -14.58 6.49
C ALA A 90 -39.37 -14.35 5.75
N ILE A 91 -39.39 -14.38 4.42
CA ILE A 91 -40.58 -14.07 3.62
C ILE A 91 -40.92 -15.29 2.76
N ASP A 92 -42.17 -15.75 2.79
CA ASP A 92 -42.59 -16.99 2.12
C ASP A 92 -42.63 -16.92 0.58
N ASN A 93 -42.57 -15.74 -0.04
CA ASN A 93 -42.44 -15.57 -1.49
C ASN A 93 -41.73 -14.25 -1.86
N PRO A 94 -40.43 -14.11 -1.57
CA PRO A 94 -39.71 -12.89 -1.91
C PRO A 94 -39.57 -12.80 -3.45
N PRO A 95 -39.60 -11.59 -4.05
CA PRO A 95 -39.32 -11.43 -5.47
C PRO A 95 -37.95 -12.02 -5.79
N ALA A 96 -37.93 -13.18 -6.44
CA ALA A 96 -36.77 -14.07 -6.49
C ALA A 96 -35.55 -13.46 -7.20
N ASN A 97 -35.80 -12.53 -8.11
CA ASN A 97 -34.79 -11.80 -8.85
C ASN A 97 -34.12 -10.70 -8.00
N ALA A 98 -34.88 -9.92 -7.23
CA ALA A 98 -34.34 -8.74 -6.55
C ALA A 98 -33.32 -9.10 -5.44
N SER A 99 -33.67 -10.01 -4.54
CA SER A 99 -32.77 -10.43 -3.46
C SER A 99 -31.53 -11.16 -3.98
N ALA A 100 -31.68 -11.96 -5.04
CA ALA A 100 -30.58 -12.67 -5.67
C ALA A 100 -29.60 -11.70 -6.35
N ILE A 101 -30.11 -10.70 -7.08
CA ILE A 101 -29.26 -9.67 -7.72
C ILE A 101 -28.47 -8.89 -6.67
N ILE A 102 -29.11 -8.46 -5.57
CA ILE A 102 -28.43 -7.74 -4.49
C ILE A 102 -27.33 -8.60 -3.88
N ALA A 103 -27.62 -9.88 -3.59
CA ALA A 103 -26.63 -10.80 -3.04
C ALA A 103 -25.43 -10.99 -3.98
N VAL A 104 -25.65 -11.14 -5.29
CA VAL A 104 -24.58 -11.28 -6.28
C VAL A 104 -23.73 -10.02 -6.37
N ILE A 105 -24.34 -8.83 -6.44
CA ILE A 105 -23.60 -7.56 -6.48
C ILE A 105 -22.78 -7.38 -5.20
N ALA A 106 -23.37 -7.65 -4.04
CA ALA A 106 -22.72 -7.56 -2.75
C ALA A 106 -21.50 -8.50 -2.65
N PHE A 107 -21.65 -9.73 -3.17
CA PHE A 107 -20.56 -10.69 -3.25
C PHE A 107 -19.44 -10.22 -4.19
N ILE A 108 -19.78 -9.72 -5.38
CA ILE A 108 -18.80 -9.15 -6.32
C ILE A 108 -18.05 -7.97 -5.68
N ALA A 109 -18.75 -7.06 -5.01
CA ALA A 109 -18.13 -5.94 -4.31
C ALA A 109 -17.12 -6.42 -3.24
N MET A 110 -17.46 -7.49 -2.51
CA MET A 110 -16.58 -8.11 -1.53
C MET A 110 -15.31 -8.72 -2.17
N LEU A 111 -15.44 -9.40 -3.32
CA LEU A 111 -14.29 -9.91 -4.07
C LEU A 111 -13.41 -8.77 -4.63
N LEU A 112 -14.03 -7.70 -5.12
CA LEU A 112 -13.32 -6.55 -5.67
C LEU A 112 -12.62 -5.71 -4.59
N ALA A 113 -12.97 -5.86 -3.31
CA ALA A 113 -12.32 -5.16 -2.19
C ALA A 113 -10.80 -5.45 -2.09
N TRP A 114 -10.29 -6.52 -2.71
CA TRP A 114 -8.86 -6.81 -2.74
C TRP A 114 -8.05 -5.81 -3.60
N LEU A 115 -8.65 -5.24 -4.64
CA LEU A 115 -7.98 -4.31 -5.58
C LEU A 115 -7.50 -3.02 -4.89
N PRO A 116 -8.35 -2.26 -4.18
CA PRO A 116 -7.91 -1.07 -3.46
C PRO A 116 -6.85 -1.39 -2.39
N SER A 117 -6.90 -2.57 -1.78
CA SER A 117 -5.85 -3.04 -0.85
C SER A 117 -4.49 -3.17 -1.53
N TYR A 118 -4.44 -3.72 -2.75
CA TYR A 118 -3.22 -3.80 -3.54
C TYR A 118 -2.68 -2.40 -3.93
N LEU A 119 -3.58 -1.45 -4.22
CA LEU A 119 -3.22 -0.06 -4.51
C LEU A 119 -2.67 0.69 -3.28
N SER A 120 -3.11 0.33 -2.06
CA SER A 120 -2.65 0.91 -0.79
C SER A 120 -1.25 0.44 -0.33
N GLY A 121 -0.66 -0.52 -1.05
CA GLY A 121 0.60 -1.15 -0.69
C GLY A 121 1.77 -0.16 -0.61
N TYR A 122 2.59 -0.29 0.44
CA TYR A 122 3.77 0.56 0.65
C TYR A 122 4.73 0.62 -0.57
N PRO A 123 5.08 -0.48 -1.25
CA PRO A 123 6.01 -0.43 -2.40
C PRO A 123 5.54 0.51 -3.53
N ARG A 124 4.22 0.55 -3.78
CA ARG A 124 3.63 1.46 -4.78
C ARG A 124 3.64 2.92 -4.31
N LEU A 125 3.40 3.16 -3.02
CA LEU A 125 3.39 4.51 -2.47
C LEU A 125 4.79 5.12 -2.38
N THR A 126 5.80 4.33 -2.02
CA THR A 126 7.17 4.79 -1.80
C THR A 126 8.06 4.70 -3.03
N ARG A 127 7.60 4.01 -4.09
CA ARG A 127 8.41 3.63 -5.27
C ARG A 127 9.69 2.87 -4.90
N ALA A 128 9.67 2.19 -3.75
CA ALA A 128 10.76 1.38 -3.25
C ALA A 128 10.54 -0.08 -3.66
N ASN A 129 11.50 -0.64 -4.39
CA ASN A 129 11.51 -2.04 -4.77
C ASN A 129 12.77 -2.71 -4.25
N PRO A 130 12.72 -3.97 -3.79
CA PRO A 130 13.93 -4.68 -3.43
C PRO A 130 14.72 -4.99 -4.71
N SER A 131 16.04 -4.93 -4.60
CA SER A 131 16.96 -5.48 -5.60
C SER A 131 16.72 -7.00 -5.75
N PRO A 132 16.99 -7.61 -6.91
CA PRO A 132 16.72 -9.03 -7.13
C PRO A 132 17.37 -9.97 -6.10
N ASP A 133 18.55 -9.59 -5.62
CA ASP A 133 19.36 -10.26 -4.59
C ASP A 133 18.93 -9.92 -3.14
N GLY A 134 18.08 -8.90 -2.95
CA GLY A 134 17.69 -8.42 -1.62
C GLY A 134 18.76 -7.61 -0.89
N ALA A 135 19.91 -7.33 -1.51
CA ALA A 135 21.02 -6.60 -0.89
C ALA A 135 20.79 -5.07 -0.82
N SER A 136 19.82 -4.56 -1.56
CA SER A 136 19.49 -3.13 -1.57
C SER A 136 18.02 -2.86 -1.88
N VAL A 137 17.56 -1.66 -1.53
CA VAL A 137 16.30 -1.08 -1.96
C VAL A 137 16.56 -0.10 -3.09
N ILE A 138 15.91 -0.32 -4.22
CA ILE A 138 15.93 0.56 -5.39
C ILE A 138 14.74 1.51 -5.29
N VAL A 139 15.02 2.79 -5.15
CA VAL A 139 14.00 3.86 -5.17
C VAL A 139 13.94 4.45 -6.58
N VAL A 140 12.79 4.32 -7.23
CA VAL A 140 12.58 4.77 -8.62
C VAL A 140 12.03 6.19 -8.62
N SER A 141 12.68 7.09 -9.36
CA SER A 141 12.37 8.51 -9.45
C SER A 141 12.18 9.17 -8.06
N PRO A 142 13.22 9.15 -7.19
CA PRO A 142 13.15 9.85 -5.92
C PRO A 142 13.10 11.36 -6.14
N SER A 143 12.36 12.07 -5.28
CA SER A 143 12.33 13.54 -5.24
C SER A 143 13.69 14.12 -4.85
N GLU A 144 14.01 15.32 -5.33
CA GLU A 144 15.30 15.97 -5.06
C GLU A 144 15.54 16.21 -3.56
N GLU A 145 14.51 16.55 -2.79
CA GLU A 145 14.61 16.78 -1.34
C GLU A 145 15.03 15.49 -0.62
N PHE A 146 14.43 14.36 -1.00
CA PHE A 146 14.83 13.03 -0.50
C PHE A 146 16.29 12.71 -0.84
N ARG A 147 16.75 13.08 -2.04
CA ARG A 147 18.17 12.90 -2.41
C ARG A 147 19.07 13.79 -1.56
N SER A 148 18.70 15.05 -1.38
CA SER A 148 19.49 16.02 -0.65
C SER A 148 19.69 15.61 0.81
N ASP A 149 18.63 15.17 1.48
CA ASP A 149 18.68 14.61 2.84
C ASP A 149 19.63 13.41 2.92
N LEU A 150 19.52 12.49 1.97
CA LEU A 150 20.35 11.28 1.93
C LEU A 150 21.84 11.60 1.72
N HIS A 151 22.15 12.64 0.94
CA HIS A 151 23.53 13.11 0.75
C HIS A 151 24.05 13.90 1.96
N GLY A 152 23.17 14.61 2.68
CA GLY A 152 23.52 15.27 3.93
C GLY A 152 23.86 14.27 5.03
N GLN A 153 23.07 13.20 5.16
CA GLN A 153 23.27 12.14 6.15
C GLN A 153 24.57 11.36 5.95
N ARG A 154 25.02 11.17 4.69
CA ARG A 154 26.28 10.48 4.40
C ARG A 154 27.56 11.30 4.66
N ARG A 155 27.44 12.59 4.94
CA ARG A 155 28.59 13.47 5.22
C ARG A 155 28.90 13.63 6.71
N VAL A 156 28.01 13.15 7.57
CA VAL A 156 28.18 13.14 9.03
C VAL A 156 28.71 11.78 9.46
#